data_AF-A0A946CCK4-F1
#
_entry.id   AF-A0A946CCK4-F1
#
_cell.length_a   1.000
_cell.length_b   1.000
_cell.length_c   1.000
_cell.angle_alpha   90.00
_cell.angle_beta   90.00
_cell.angle_gamma   90.00
#
_symmetry.space_group_name_H-M   'P 1'
#
loop_
_entity.id
_entity.type
_entity.pdbx_description
1 polymer ?
#
loop_
_entity_poly.entity_id
_entity_poly.type
_entity_poly.pdbx_seq_one_letter_code
_entity_poly.pdbx_strand_id
1 'polypeptide(L)'
;VNSATALWTRSRSEVKDEEYQEFYKHVAHDFQDALTWSHNRVEGKLDYTSLIFVPAKAPFDLWNREAPKGLKLYVQRVFIMDEAEQFLPLYLRFIKGVVDSNDLSLNVSREILQKDPAIESMKSALTKRALDTLEKLAKNDAETYQSFWGEFGQVLKEGPAEDFANKEKIAGLLRFSTTHTGDEAQNQSLKDYVERMQPEQDKIYYVAADNHQTASKSPHLEVFRDKGVEVLLLSDRIDEWLVGHLVDFDGNSLQDVAKGSLDLDAGDEDAKAETEKSEQAMAGLLERIKEELDETVTSVKISQRLTESPACLVVEEDEMGMQMRRILEQAGQAVPESKRIFEINATHPLVLRLDEEQDMDRFKSLTRVLFDQALLAEGSQLSDPASYVQRLNQLLLDLTTQ
;
A
#
# COMPACT_ATOMS: atom_id res chain seq x y z
N VAL A 1 -36.73 24.29 20.01
CA VAL A 1 -36.11 24.00 21.33
C VAL A 1 -36.53 22.59 21.73
N ASN A 2 -35.58 21.65 21.66
CA ASN A 2 -35.63 20.25 22.10
C ASN A 2 -36.63 19.27 21.46
N SER A 3 -36.62 19.13 20.13
CA SER A 3 -37.15 17.91 19.46
C SER A 3 -36.07 16.91 19.04
N ALA A 4 -34.78 17.23 19.26
CA ALA A 4 -33.70 16.25 19.20
C ALA A 4 -33.76 15.37 20.45
N THR A 5 -34.70 14.43 20.44
CA THR A 5 -34.63 13.28 21.34
C THR A 5 -33.28 12.62 21.14
N ALA A 6 -32.63 12.19 22.23
CA ALA A 6 -31.38 11.44 22.18
C ALA A 6 -31.61 10.17 21.35
N LEU A 7 -31.40 10.24 20.03
CA LEU A 7 -31.84 9.22 19.07
C LEU A 7 -31.21 7.86 19.41
N TRP A 8 -29.97 7.88 19.88
CA TRP A 8 -29.26 6.71 20.37
C TRP A 8 -29.94 6.03 21.58
N THR A 9 -30.80 6.71 22.33
CA THR A 9 -31.51 6.08 23.47
C THR A 9 -32.74 5.28 23.07
N ARG A 10 -33.22 5.44 21.82
CA ARG A 10 -34.39 4.71 21.29
C ARG A 10 -33.98 3.31 20.84
N SER A 11 -34.95 2.39 20.83
CA SER A 11 -34.70 1.06 20.26
C SER A 11 -34.38 1.17 18.77
N ARG A 12 -33.40 0.39 18.30
CA ARG A 12 -33.02 0.32 16.87
C ARG A 12 -34.22 0.04 15.95
N SER A 13 -35.17 -0.76 16.41
CA SER A 13 -36.38 -1.14 15.66
C SER A 13 -37.40 0.00 15.51
N GLU A 14 -37.25 1.07 16.29
CA GLU A 14 -38.19 2.20 16.35
C GLU A 14 -37.62 3.45 15.65
N VAL A 15 -36.37 3.40 15.18
CA VAL A 15 -35.70 4.51 14.50
C VAL A 15 -35.64 4.20 13.02
N LYS A 16 -36.17 5.11 12.20
CA LYS A 16 -36.12 4.99 10.75
C LYS A 16 -34.77 5.43 10.19
N ASP A 17 -34.43 4.96 9.00
CA ASP A 17 -33.19 5.31 8.30
C ASP A 17 -33.07 6.83 8.09
N GLU A 18 -34.17 7.52 7.74
CA GLU A 18 -34.16 8.98 7.57
C GLU A 18 -33.82 9.70 8.89
N GLU A 19 -34.24 9.16 10.03
CA GLU A 19 -33.91 9.75 11.33
C GLU A 19 -32.42 9.58 11.67
N TYR A 20 -31.81 8.45 11.29
CA TYR A 20 -30.37 8.26 11.40
C TYR A 20 -29.61 9.26 10.52
N GLN A 21 -30.05 9.45 9.27
CA GLN A 21 -29.39 10.37 8.34
C GLN A 21 -29.50 11.83 8.79
N GLU A 22 -30.67 12.28 9.24
CA GLU A 22 -30.84 13.64 9.77
C GLU A 22 -30.01 13.85 11.05
N PHE A 23 -29.91 12.82 11.90
CA PHE A 23 -29.03 12.88 13.06
C PHE A 23 -27.55 12.93 12.67
N TYR A 24 -27.12 12.14 11.69
CA TYR A 24 -25.76 12.19 11.14
C TYR A 24 -25.41 13.59 10.65
N LYS A 25 -26.22 14.18 9.76
CA LYS A 25 -26.02 15.53 9.23
C LYS A 25 -25.86 16.56 10.34
N HIS A 26 -26.68 16.46 11.39
CA HIS A 26 -26.61 17.35 12.53
C HIS A 26 -25.31 17.19 13.33
N VAL A 27 -24.90 15.95 13.63
CA VAL A 27 -23.74 15.64 14.48
C VAL A 27 -22.41 15.85 13.75
N ALA A 28 -22.34 15.46 12.48
CA ALA A 28 -21.14 15.55 11.65
C ALA A 28 -20.96 16.92 10.99
N HIS A 29 -21.97 17.79 11.06
CA HIS A 29 -22.03 19.04 10.28
C HIS A 29 -21.87 18.81 8.77
N ASP A 30 -22.41 17.69 8.30
CA ASP A 30 -22.40 17.27 6.89
C ASP A 30 -23.78 17.54 6.26
N PHE A 31 -23.80 17.80 4.96
CA PHE A 31 -25.02 17.95 4.18
C PHE A 31 -25.41 16.66 3.44
N GLN A 32 -24.46 15.73 3.28
CA GLN A 32 -24.69 14.43 2.65
C GLN A 32 -25.19 13.41 3.67
N ASP A 33 -25.76 12.32 3.15
CA ASP A 33 -26.09 11.14 3.94
C ASP A 33 -24.80 10.32 4.23
N ALA A 34 -24.76 9.65 5.38
CA ALA A 34 -23.72 8.68 5.70
C ALA A 34 -23.87 7.43 4.83
N LEU A 35 -22.75 6.78 4.50
CA LEU A 35 -22.72 5.52 3.74
C LEU A 35 -23.33 4.38 4.55
N THR A 36 -23.06 4.36 5.85
CA THR A 36 -23.55 3.33 6.77
C THR A 36 -23.39 3.78 8.22
N TRP A 37 -24.05 3.07 9.13
CA TRP A 37 -23.99 3.33 10.57
C TRP A 37 -24.10 2.05 11.41
N SER A 38 -23.67 2.17 12.66
CA SER A 38 -23.76 1.13 13.67
C SER A 38 -24.31 1.72 14.96
N HIS A 39 -25.51 1.28 15.34
CA HIS A 39 -26.16 1.64 16.59
C HIS A 39 -26.08 0.46 17.56
N ASN A 40 -25.42 0.60 18.70
CA ASN A 40 -25.23 -0.47 19.67
C ASN A 40 -25.44 0.01 21.11
N ARG A 41 -26.01 -0.87 21.94
CA ARG A 41 -26.11 -0.71 23.40
C ARG A 41 -25.34 -1.87 24.05
N VAL A 42 -24.45 -1.53 24.96
CA VAL A 42 -23.61 -2.47 25.70
C VAL A 42 -24.00 -2.39 27.17
N GLU A 43 -24.21 -3.54 27.78
CA GLU A 43 -24.58 -3.67 29.19
C GLU A 43 -23.67 -4.73 29.85
N GLY A 44 -23.45 -4.62 31.16
CA GLY A 44 -22.67 -5.58 31.93
C GLY A 44 -21.41 -4.96 32.53
N LYS A 45 -20.23 -5.40 32.09
CA LYS A 45 -18.94 -4.86 32.59
C LYS A 45 -18.78 -3.37 32.29
N LEU A 46 -19.32 -2.95 31.15
CA LEU A 46 -19.46 -1.55 30.76
C LEU A 46 -20.92 -1.31 30.36
N ASP A 47 -21.43 -0.11 30.66
CA ASP A 47 -22.75 0.38 30.30
C ASP A 47 -22.60 1.66 29.46
N TYR A 48 -22.80 1.50 28.16
CA TYR A 48 -22.81 2.62 27.22
C TYR A 48 -23.61 2.31 25.97
N THR A 49 -24.03 3.38 25.31
CA THR A 49 -24.63 3.33 23.98
C THR A 49 -23.72 4.04 22.99
N SER A 50 -23.51 3.45 21.83
CA SER A 50 -22.71 4.03 20.75
C SER A 50 -23.53 4.08 19.46
N LEU A 51 -23.49 5.22 18.78
CA LEU A 51 -24.03 5.37 17.43
C LEU A 51 -22.95 6.02 16.58
N ILE A 52 -22.35 5.23 15.69
CA ILE A 52 -21.25 5.64 14.81
C ILE A 52 -21.68 5.59 13.35
N PHE A 53 -21.10 6.47 12.55
CA PHE A 53 -21.39 6.68 11.13
C PHE A 53 -20.12 6.69 10.31
N VAL A 54 -20.21 6.19 9.08
CA VAL A 54 -19.17 6.32 8.06
C VAL A 54 -19.62 7.40 7.07
N PRO A 55 -18.92 8.55 7.00
CA PRO A 55 -19.22 9.61 6.04
C PRO A 55 -19.14 9.14 4.59
N ALA A 56 -19.87 9.80 3.68
CA ALA A 56 -19.75 9.59 2.23
C ALA A 56 -18.58 10.34 1.60
N LYS A 57 -18.08 11.38 2.26
CA LYS A 57 -16.98 12.21 1.79
C LYS A 57 -15.97 12.45 2.89
N ALA A 58 -14.69 12.42 2.51
CA ALA A 58 -13.62 12.80 3.40
C ALA A 58 -13.74 14.29 3.76
N PRO A 59 -13.64 14.66 5.05
CA PRO A 59 -13.58 16.06 5.43
C PRO A 59 -12.24 16.67 4.96
N PHE A 60 -12.24 17.97 4.68
CA PHE A 60 -11.07 18.67 4.13
C PHE A 60 -9.83 18.61 5.04
N ASP A 61 -10.03 18.41 6.34
CA ASP A 61 -9.02 18.36 7.38
C ASP A 61 -8.62 16.93 7.78
N LEU A 62 -9.05 15.90 7.04
CA LEU A 62 -8.75 14.48 7.32
C LEU A 62 -7.26 14.19 7.53
N TRP A 63 -6.40 14.94 6.84
CA TRP A 63 -4.93 14.80 6.87
C TRP A 63 -4.25 15.73 7.86
N ASN A 64 -4.98 16.66 8.47
CA ASN A 64 -4.44 17.54 9.48
C ASN A 64 -4.39 16.82 10.83
N ARG A 65 -3.19 16.48 11.31
CA ARG A 65 -3.00 15.74 12.57
C ARG A 65 -3.51 16.50 13.79
N GLU A 66 -3.47 17.82 13.75
CA GLU A 66 -3.92 18.73 14.81
C GLU A 66 -5.42 19.05 14.72
N ALA A 67 -6.07 18.68 13.60
CA ALA A 67 -7.50 18.89 13.48
C ALA A 67 -8.24 18.06 14.54
N PRO A 68 -9.27 18.65 15.17
CA PRO A 68 -10.07 17.91 16.13
C PRO A 68 -10.76 16.69 15.50
N LYS A 69 -10.75 15.57 16.22
CA LYS A 69 -11.20 14.26 15.72
C LYS A 69 -11.80 13.40 16.82
N GLY A 70 -12.59 12.40 16.43
CA GLY A 70 -13.22 11.46 17.35
C GLY A 70 -14.72 11.67 17.53
N LEU A 71 -15.26 11.08 18.59
CA LEU A 71 -16.70 10.98 18.82
C LEU A 71 -17.17 12.05 19.81
N LYS A 72 -18.45 12.45 19.73
CA LYS A 72 -19.06 13.26 20.78
C LYS A 72 -19.32 12.39 22.01
N LEU A 73 -18.78 12.80 23.15
CA LEU A 73 -18.96 12.11 24.41
C LEU A 73 -20.13 12.69 25.18
N TYR A 74 -21.05 11.80 25.54
CA TYR A 74 -22.12 12.02 26.50
C TYR A 74 -21.90 11.14 27.72
N VAL A 75 -22.29 11.65 28.88
CA VAL A 75 -22.33 10.88 30.11
C VAL A 75 -23.72 11.05 30.71
N GLN A 76 -24.43 9.94 30.90
CA GLN A 76 -25.81 9.95 31.38
C GLN A 76 -26.68 10.93 30.57
N ARG A 77 -26.51 10.94 29.23
CA ARG A 77 -27.20 11.82 28.27
C ARG A 77 -26.85 13.31 28.38
N VAL A 78 -25.88 13.68 29.21
CA VAL A 78 -25.35 15.04 29.29
C VAL A 78 -24.15 15.14 28.38
N PHE A 79 -24.15 16.12 27.47
CA PHE A 79 -23.00 16.40 26.61
C PHE A 79 -21.80 16.80 27.45
N ILE A 80 -20.67 16.13 27.26
CA ILE A 80 -19.42 16.41 27.98
C ILE A 80 -18.42 17.12 27.08
N MET A 81 -18.10 16.54 25.92
CA MET A 81 -17.15 17.12 24.99
C MET A 81 -17.34 16.62 23.56
N ASP A 82 -16.89 17.41 22.60
CA ASP A 82 -16.73 16.99 21.21
C ASP A 82 -15.37 16.32 21.00
N GLU A 83 -15.22 15.59 19.90
CA GLU A 83 -13.93 15.12 19.40
C GLU A 83 -13.11 14.36 20.47
N ALA A 84 -13.73 13.38 21.10
CA ALA A 84 -13.07 12.48 22.02
C ALA A 84 -12.28 11.42 21.22
N GLU A 85 -11.07 11.79 20.80
CA GLU A 85 -10.15 10.93 20.05
C GLU A 85 -9.75 9.65 20.81
N GLN A 86 -9.94 9.61 22.13
CA GLN A 86 -9.59 8.45 22.97
C GLN A 86 -10.41 7.20 22.63
N PHE A 87 -11.56 7.34 21.96
CA PHE A 87 -12.48 6.23 21.70
C PHE A 87 -12.23 5.49 20.37
N LEU A 88 -11.36 6.00 19.50
CA LEU A 88 -11.04 5.37 18.22
C LEU A 88 -9.55 5.55 17.88
N PRO A 89 -8.93 4.57 17.21
CA PRO A 89 -7.57 4.71 16.69
C PRO A 89 -7.51 5.70 15.53
N LEU A 90 -6.31 6.18 15.21
CA LEU A 90 -6.13 7.26 14.24
C LEU A 90 -6.50 6.83 12.81
N TYR A 91 -6.29 5.56 12.46
CA TYR A 91 -6.75 4.99 11.18
C TYR A 91 -8.28 4.91 11.02
N LEU A 92 -9.06 5.22 12.07
CA LEU A 92 -10.53 5.33 12.04
C LEU A 92 -11.04 6.75 12.31
N ARG A 93 -10.16 7.77 12.22
CA ARG A 93 -10.47 9.18 12.50
C ARG A 93 -11.62 9.78 11.67
N PHE A 94 -11.98 9.15 10.56
CA PHE A 94 -13.11 9.56 9.72
C PHE A 94 -14.47 9.23 10.33
N ILE A 95 -14.55 8.29 11.28
CA ILE A 95 -15.81 7.88 11.90
C ILE A 95 -16.39 9.06 12.70
N LYS A 96 -17.68 9.33 12.49
CA LYS A 96 -18.43 10.36 13.23
C LYS A 96 -19.48 9.69 14.11
N GLY A 97 -19.95 10.39 15.14
CA GLY A 97 -21.05 9.90 15.96
C GLY A 97 -20.95 10.24 17.43
N VAL A 98 -21.63 9.45 18.24
CA VAL A 98 -21.77 9.67 19.68
C VAL A 98 -21.46 8.41 20.48
N VAL A 99 -20.93 8.60 21.68
CA VAL A 99 -20.85 7.59 22.75
C VAL A 99 -21.48 8.19 23.99
N ASP A 100 -22.47 7.51 24.57
CA ASP A 100 -23.14 7.89 25.81
C ASP A 100 -22.89 6.82 26.87
N SER A 101 -22.05 7.14 27.86
CA SER A 101 -21.66 6.21 28.91
C SER A 101 -22.40 6.49 30.22
N ASN A 102 -22.87 5.43 30.88
CA ASN A 102 -23.43 5.52 32.23
C ASN A 102 -22.37 5.29 33.32
N ASP A 103 -21.21 4.75 32.96
CA ASP A 103 -20.12 4.39 33.89
C ASP A 103 -19.12 5.52 34.13
N LEU A 104 -19.05 6.50 33.24
CA LEU A 104 -18.16 7.64 33.40
C LEU A 104 -18.77 8.69 34.34
N SER A 105 -17.90 9.47 34.99
CA SER A 105 -18.31 10.61 35.82
C SER A 105 -18.60 11.84 34.95
N LEU A 106 -19.62 12.63 35.32
CA LEU A 106 -19.93 13.91 34.66
C LEU A 106 -18.76 14.92 34.71
N ASN A 107 -17.84 14.77 35.67
CA ASN A 107 -16.67 15.65 35.83
C ASN A 107 -15.45 15.16 35.03
N VAL A 108 -15.62 14.24 34.08
CA VAL A 108 -14.52 13.66 33.32
C VAL A 108 -13.88 14.70 32.39
N SER A 109 -12.55 14.81 32.44
CA SER A 109 -11.75 15.66 31.55
C SER A 109 -10.96 14.81 30.56
N ARG A 110 -10.40 15.43 29.51
CA ARG A 110 -9.56 14.71 28.51
C ARG A 110 -8.39 13.97 29.16
N GLU A 111 -7.76 14.56 30.18
CA GLU A 111 -6.66 13.92 30.91
C GLU A 111 -7.12 12.68 31.68
N ILE A 112 -8.32 12.74 32.28
CA ILE A 112 -8.89 11.59 33.01
C ILE A 112 -9.23 10.48 32.01
N LEU A 113 -9.83 10.81 30.85
CA LEU A 113 -10.16 9.82 29.82
C LEU A 113 -8.93 9.03 29.37
N GLN A 114 -7.79 9.68 29.18
CA GLN A 114 -6.55 9.02 28.72
C GLN A 114 -6.00 7.98 29.71
N LYS A 115 -6.33 8.09 31.00
CA LYS A 115 -5.80 7.22 32.06
C LYS A 115 -6.80 6.14 32.51
N ASP A 116 -8.01 6.15 31.97
CA ASP A 116 -9.10 5.30 32.43
C ASP A 116 -9.14 3.95 31.68
N PRO A 117 -8.95 2.80 32.36
CA PRO A 117 -9.02 1.48 31.74
C PRO A 117 -10.37 1.15 31.07
N ALA A 118 -11.47 1.79 31.50
CA ALA A 118 -12.77 1.65 30.86
C ALA A 118 -12.76 2.27 29.46
N ILE A 119 -12.02 3.37 29.26
CA ILE A 119 -11.89 4.04 27.95
C ILE A 119 -11.12 3.17 26.97
N GLU A 120 -10.02 2.55 27.39
CA GLU A 120 -9.28 1.60 26.54
C GLU A 120 -10.14 0.38 26.13
N SER A 121 -10.96 -0.10 27.07
CA SER A 121 -11.91 -1.19 26.80
C SER A 121 -13.01 -0.75 25.81
N MET A 122 -13.55 0.46 25.97
CA MET A 122 -14.52 1.04 25.04
C MET A 122 -13.91 1.29 23.67
N LYS A 123 -12.68 1.83 23.60
CA LYS A 123 -11.94 2.05 22.37
C LYS A 123 -11.81 0.74 21.58
N SER A 124 -11.32 -0.32 22.23
CA SER A 124 -11.19 -1.64 21.60
C SER A 124 -12.52 -2.16 21.05
N ALA A 125 -13.60 -2.01 21.82
CA ALA A 125 -14.94 -2.43 21.40
C ALA A 125 -15.49 -1.60 20.24
N LEU A 126 -15.30 -0.28 20.26
CA LEU A 126 -15.72 0.65 19.20
C LEU A 126 -14.94 0.43 17.91
N THR A 127 -13.61 0.24 18.00
CA THR A 127 -12.76 -0.16 16.88
C THR A 127 -13.30 -1.42 16.21
N LYS A 128 -13.55 -2.48 16.99
CA LYS A 128 -14.10 -3.73 16.46
C LYS A 128 -15.43 -3.51 15.76
N ARG A 129 -16.31 -2.66 16.33
CA ARG A 129 -17.62 -2.33 15.74
C ARG A 129 -17.51 -1.52 14.46
N ALA A 130 -16.59 -0.57 14.37
CA ALA A 130 -16.32 0.17 13.15
C ALA A 130 -15.84 -0.80 12.05
N LEU A 131 -14.87 -1.65 12.36
CA LEU A 131 -14.37 -2.66 11.42
C LEU A 131 -15.44 -3.68 11.01
N ASP A 132 -16.28 -4.16 11.94
CA ASP A 132 -17.43 -5.04 11.63
C ASP A 132 -18.40 -4.36 10.65
N THR A 133 -18.59 -3.05 10.80
CA THR A 133 -19.51 -2.26 9.98
C THR A 133 -18.97 -2.10 8.57
N LEU A 134 -17.66 -1.84 8.43
CA LEU A 134 -16.98 -1.78 7.14
C LEU A 134 -16.96 -3.14 6.43
N GLU A 135 -16.72 -4.22 7.18
CA GLU A 135 -16.74 -5.59 6.63
C GLU A 135 -18.14 -5.96 6.12
N LYS A 136 -19.18 -5.60 6.89
CA LYS A 136 -20.57 -5.78 6.45
C LYS A 136 -20.89 -4.95 5.21
N LEU A 137 -20.37 -3.73 5.11
CA LEU A 137 -20.54 -2.88 3.93
C LEU A 137 -19.87 -3.52 2.71
N ALA A 138 -18.60 -3.91 2.84
CA ALA A 138 -17.83 -4.59 1.79
C ALA A 138 -18.52 -5.85 1.26
N LYS A 139 -19.14 -6.63 2.14
CA LYS A 139 -19.80 -7.88 1.78
C LYS A 139 -21.15 -7.70 1.09
N ASN A 140 -21.93 -6.71 1.50
CA ASN A 140 -23.33 -6.57 1.07
C ASN A 140 -23.52 -5.54 -0.05
N ASP A 141 -22.59 -4.59 -0.17
CA ASP A 141 -22.69 -3.50 -1.12
C ASP A 141 -21.28 -3.05 -1.56
N ALA A 142 -20.75 -3.74 -2.56
CA ALA A 142 -19.40 -3.49 -3.07
C ALA A 142 -19.26 -2.11 -3.73
N GLU A 143 -20.32 -1.56 -4.31
CA GLU A 143 -20.31 -0.24 -4.96
C GLU A 143 -20.18 0.88 -3.92
N THR A 144 -20.99 0.82 -2.86
CA THR A 144 -20.88 1.76 -1.74
C THR A 144 -19.55 1.58 -1.01
N TYR A 145 -19.05 0.35 -0.87
CA TYR A 145 -17.72 0.11 -0.30
C TYR A 145 -16.60 0.68 -1.17
N GLN A 146 -16.70 0.60 -2.49
CA GLN A 146 -15.73 1.21 -3.39
C GLN A 146 -15.71 2.74 -3.24
N SER A 147 -16.87 3.36 -3.03
CA SER A 147 -16.97 4.80 -2.74
C SER A 147 -16.30 5.15 -1.41
N PHE A 148 -16.51 4.33 -0.36
CA PHE A 148 -15.78 4.43 0.90
C PHE A 148 -14.26 4.32 0.69
N TRP A 149 -13.82 3.31 -0.06
CA TRP A 149 -12.42 3.05 -0.31
C TRP A 149 -11.73 4.23 -1.02
N GLY A 150 -12.39 4.83 -2.00
CA GLY A 150 -11.87 6.00 -2.71
C GLY A 150 -11.63 7.22 -1.83
N GLU A 151 -12.39 7.37 -0.74
CA GLU A 151 -12.27 8.51 0.19
C GLU A 151 -11.34 8.22 1.38
N PHE A 152 -11.35 6.98 1.89
CA PHE A 152 -10.74 6.64 3.18
C PHE A 152 -9.71 5.49 3.11
N GLY A 153 -9.50 4.87 1.94
CA GLY A 153 -8.63 3.72 1.78
C GLY A 153 -7.19 3.98 2.24
N GLN A 154 -6.62 5.13 1.85
CA GLN A 154 -5.27 5.51 2.31
C GLN A 154 -5.16 5.70 3.83
N VAL A 155 -6.23 6.16 4.48
CA VAL A 155 -6.28 6.27 5.95
C VAL A 155 -6.36 4.88 6.58
N LEU A 156 -7.15 3.98 6.02
CA LEU A 156 -7.28 2.62 6.50
C LEU A 156 -5.98 1.81 6.37
N LYS A 157 -5.15 2.11 5.36
CA LYS A 157 -3.80 1.54 5.17
C LYS A 157 -2.81 1.89 6.29
N GLU A 158 -3.09 2.89 7.14
CA GLU A 158 -2.29 3.16 8.35
C GLU A 158 -2.50 2.09 9.43
N GLY A 159 -3.67 1.43 9.41
CA GLY A 159 -4.10 0.51 10.46
C GLY A 159 -3.15 -0.66 10.77
N PRO A 160 -2.58 -1.37 9.79
CA PRO A 160 -1.66 -2.48 10.05
C PRO A 160 -0.39 -2.10 10.82
N ALA A 161 0.04 -0.83 10.76
CA ALA A 161 1.17 -0.32 11.52
C ALA A 161 0.80 0.18 12.93
N GLU A 162 -0.47 0.54 13.16
CA GLU A 162 -0.97 1.11 14.41
C GLU A 162 -1.63 0.04 15.33
N ASP A 163 -2.37 -0.91 14.75
CA ASP A 163 -3.27 -1.81 15.47
C ASP A 163 -3.03 -3.28 15.11
N PHE A 164 -1.96 -3.82 15.68
CA PHE A 164 -1.56 -5.22 15.49
C PHE A 164 -2.66 -6.21 15.90
N ALA A 165 -3.51 -5.87 16.87
CA ALA A 165 -4.58 -6.74 17.35
C ALA A 165 -5.70 -6.93 16.32
N ASN A 166 -5.91 -5.95 15.44
CA ASN A 166 -6.90 -6.00 14.36
C ASN A 166 -6.27 -6.10 12.97
N LYS A 167 -4.95 -6.28 12.85
CA LYS A 167 -4.19 -6.27 11.59
C LYS A 167 -4.83 -7.14 10.51
N GLU A 168 -5.15 -8.41 10.81
CA GLU A 168 -5.76 -9.34 9.85
C GLU A 168 -7.11 -8.84 9.31
N LYS A 169 -7.93 -8.29 10.21
CA LYS A 169 -9.24 -7.75 9.85
C LYS A 169 -9.12 -6.50 9.00
N ILE A 170 -8.16 -5.63 9.32
CA ILE A 170 -7.86 -4.44 8.53
C ILE A 170 -7.37 -4.85 7.14
N ALA A 171 -6.45 -5.83 7.06
CA ALA A 171 -5.95 -6.36 5.80
C ALA A 171 -7.07 -6.87 4.88
N GLY A 172 -8.06 -7.59 5.42
CA GLY A 172 -9.23 -8.05 4.65
C GLY A 172 -10.13 -6.93 4.10
N LEU A 173 -10.06 -5.72 4.67
CA LEU A 173 -10.76 -4.54 4.19
C LEU A 173 -9.99 -3.79 3.09
N LEU A 174 -8.69 -4.02 2.93
CA LEU A 174 -7.89 -3.31 1.94
C LEU A 174 -8.32 -3.68 0.51
N ARG A 175 -8.18 -2.72 -0.40
CA ARG A 175 -8.36 -2.94 -1.84
C ARG A 175 -7.12 -2.51 -2.61
N PHE A 176 -6.84 -3.20 -3.69
CA PHE A 176 -5.65 -3.02 -4.51
C PHE A 176 -6.02 -3.07 -5.99
N SER A 177 -5.20 -2.41 -6.81
CA SER A 177 -5.13 -2.72 -8.24
C SER A 177 -4.23 -3.93 -8.43
N THR A 178 -4.51 -4.80 -9.40
CA THR A 178 -3.70 -6.01 -9.64
C THR A 178 -3.53 -6.26 -11.13
N THR A 179 -2.56 -7.10 -11.49
CA THR A 179 -2.35 -7.53 -12.88
C THR A 179 -3.50 -8.37 -13.46
N HIS A 180 -4.39 -8.90 -12.61
CA HIS A 180 -5.54 -9.69 -13.05
C HIS A 180 -6.59 -8.84 -13.77
N THR A 181 -6.93 -7.68 -13.21
CA THR A 181 -7.84 -6.72 -13.87
C THR A 181 -7.10 -5.84 -14.86
N GLY A 182 -5.85 -5.47 -14.55
CA GLY A 182 -5.07 -4.52 -15.35
C GLY A 182 -5.58 -3.07 -15.26
N ASP A 183 -6.54 -2.80 -14.36
CA ASP A 183 -7.14 -1.49 -14.15
C ASP A 183 -6.47 -0.72 -13.01
N GLU A 184 -6.48 0.61 -13.10
CA GLU A 184 -6.01 1.52 -12.04
C GLU A 184 -6.93 1.50 -10.81
N ALA A 185 -8.20 1.13 -10.99
CA ALA A 185 -9.16 1.06 -9.91
C ALA A 185 -8.74 0.02 -8.86
N GLN A 186 -8.53 0.47 -7.62
CA GLN A 186 -8.25 -0.41 -6.49
C GLN A 186 -9.54 -1.07 -6.00
N ASN A 187 -9.89 -2.23 -6.58
CA ASN A 187 -11.13 -2.95 -6.29
C ASN A 187 -10.93 -4.44 -5.96
N GLN A 188 -9.70 -4.93 -5.93
CA GLN A 188 -9.38 -6.32 -5.58
C GLN A 188 -9.02 -6.43 -4.10
N SER A 189 -9.65 -7.35 -3.37
CA SER A 189 -9.24 -7.63 -1.99
C SER A 189 -8.12 -8.67 -1.93
N LEU A 190 -7.39 -8.73 -0.81
CA LEU A 190 -6.42 -9.81 -0.58
C LEU A 190 -7.07 -11.18 -0.54
N LYS A 191 -8.33 -11.26 -0.08
CA LYS A 191 -9.08 -12.51 -0.09
C LYS A 191 -9.34 -12.99 -1.52
N ASP A 192 -9.77 -12.08 -2.40
CA ASP A 192 -10.01 -12.43 -3.80
C ASP A 192 -8.71 -12.83 -4.51
N TYR A 193 -7.58 -12.20 -4.15
CA TYR A 193 -6.25 -12.62 -4.61
C TYR A 193 -5.93 -14.04 -4.15
N VAL A 194 -6.08 -14.35 -2.85
CA VAL A 194 -5.82 -15.69 -2.30
C VAL A 194 -6.70 -16.76 -2.95
N GLU A 195 -7.97 -16.45 -3.22
CA GLU A 195 -8.89 -17.36 -3.92
C GLU A 195 -8.45 -17.65 -5.38
N ARG A 196 -7.63 -16.78 -5.98
CA ARG A 196 -7.08 -16.93 -7.34
C ARG A 196 -5.62 -17.38 -7.38
N MET A 197 -4.99 -17.63 -6.22
CA MET A 197 -3.62 -18.14 -6.17
C MET A 197 -3.50 -19.47 -6.90
N GLN A 198 -2.39 -19.66 -7.61
CA GLN A 198 -2.11 -20.92 -8.29
C GLN A 198 -1.78 -22.04 -7.28
N PRO A 199 -1.96 -23.33 -7.63
CA PRO A 199 -1.82 -24.45 -6.67
C PRO A 199 -0.46 -24.58 -5.96
N GLU A 200 0.61 -24.04 -6.54
CA GLU A 200 1.98 -24.09 -5.99
C GLU A 200 2.46 -22.72 -5.49
N GLN A 201 1.61 -21.70 -5.58
CA GLN A 201 1.91 -20.36 -5.11
C GLN A 201 1.74 -20.30 -3.58
N ASP A 202 2.78 -19.87 -2.86
CA ASP A 202 2.81 -19.75 -1.40
C ASP A 202 2.94 -18.29 -0.92
N LYS A 203 3.05 -17.35 -1.85
CA LYS A 203 3.29 -15.93 -1.59
C LYS A 203 2.32 -15.02 -2.33
N ILE A 204 2.02 -13.88 -1.71
CA ILE A 204 1.30 -12.77 -2.33
C ILE A 204 2.34 -11.82 -2.91
N TYR A 205 2.40 -11.73 -4.23
CA TYR A 205 3.37 -10.88 -4.91
C TYR A 205 2.87 -9.45 -5.07
N TYR A 206 3.73 -8.47 -4.86
CA TYR A 206 3.42 -7.06 -5.09
C TYR A 206 4.58 -6.31 -5.74
N VAL A 207 4.27 -5.23 -6.44
CA VAL A 207 5.23 -4.21 -6.86
C VAL A 207 4.80 -2.86 -6.31
N ALA A 208 5.75 -2.08 -5.81
CA ALA A 208 5.51 -0.72 -5.35
C ALA A 208 6.20 0.31 -6.26
N ALA A 209 5.45 1.34 -6.67
CA ALA A 209 5.97 2.43 -7.50
C ALA A 209 5.31 3.77 -7.16
N ASP A 210 5.85 4.87 -7.70
CA ASP A 210 5.32 6.22 -7.47
C ASP A 210 3.90 6.46 -8.04
N ASN A 211 3.46 5.63 -8.99
CA ASN A 211 2.16 5.71 -9.63
C ASN A 211 1.78 4.38 -10.29
N HIS A 212 0.49 4.22 -10.60
CA HIS A 212 -0.04 2.99 -11.20
C HIS A 212 0.58 2.69 -12.57
N GLN A 213 0.91 3.69 -13.39
CA GLN A 213 1.50 3.46 -14.71
C GLN A 213 2.91 2.85 -14.61
N THR A 214 3.74 3.34 -13.68
CA THR A 214 5.05 2.76 -13.42
C THR A 214 4.94 1.35 -12.83
N ALA A 215 4.05 1.15 -11.85
CA ALA A 215 3.80 -0.18 -11.27
C ALA A 215 3.37 -1.20 -12.35
N SER A 216 2.31 -0.86 -13.10
CA SER A 216 1.73 -1.72 -14.13
C SER A 216 2.63 -1.96 -15.35
N LYS A 217 3.68 -1.16 -15.58
CA LYS A 217 4.64 -1.35 -16.68
C LYS A 217 6.02 -1.77 -16.22
N SER A 218 6.16 -2.14 -14.95
CA SER A 218 7.44 -2.56 -14.42
C SER A 218 7.97 -3.81 -15.14
N PRO A 219 9.27 -3.84 -15.54
CA PRO A 219 9.91 -5.04 -16.08
C PRO A 219 9.86 -6.23 -15.12
N HIS A 220 9.78 -5.96 -13.82
CA HIS A 220 9.68 -6.99 -12.79
C HIS A 220 8.40 -7.84 -12.87
N LEU A 221 7.40 -7.40 -13.64
CA LEU A 221 6.15 -8.14 -13.84
C LEU A 221 6.21 -9.16 -14.98
N GLU A 222 7.24 -9.13 -15.82
CA GLU A 222 7.31 -9.93 -17.07
C GLU A 222 7.19 -11.43 -16.81
N VAL A 223 8.07 -12.01 -15.99
CA VAL A 223 8.00 -13.45 -15.64
C VAL A 223 6.66 -13.84 -14.99
N PHE A 224 6.06 -12.94 -14.20
CA PHE A 224 4.78 -13.21 -13.54
C PHE A 224 3.63 -13.25 -14.54
N ARG A 225 3.64 -12.35 -15.53
CA ARG A 225 2.66 -12.37 -16.62
C ARG A 225 2.80 -13.64 -17.44
N ASP A 226 4.03 -14.04 -17.77
CA ASP A 226 4.30 -15.24 -18.57
C ASP A 226 3.85 -16.51 -17.85
N LYS A 227 4.00 -16.56 -16.52
CA LYS A 227 3.50 -17.65 -15.66
C LYS A 227 2.03 -17.50 -15.25
N GLY A 228 1.37 -16.39 -15.59
CA GLY A 228 0.00 -16.10 -15.19
C GLY A 228 -0.20 -15.91 -13.68
N VAL A 229 0.84 -15.51 -12.95
CA VAL A 229 0.81 -15.22 -11.51
C VAL A 229 0.35 -13.78 -11.29
N GLU A 230 -0.67 -13.60 -10.45
CA GLU A 230 -1.22 -12.28 -10.12
C GLU A 230 -0.24 -11.48 -9.25
N VAL A 231 -0.10 -10.18 -9.49
CA VAL A 231 0.74 -9.26 -8.70
C VAL A 231 -0.09 -8.04 -8.29
N LEU A 232 -0.02 -7.67 -7.01
CA LEU A 232 -0.60 -6.43 -6.50
C LEU A 232 0.21 -5.23 -7.02
N LEU A 233 -0.49 -4.22 -7.53
CA LEU A 233 0.09 -2.98 -8.02
C LEU A 233 -0.13 -1.89 -6.98
N LEU A 234 0.93 -1.56 -6.24
CA LEU A 234 0.92 -0.58 -5.16
C LEU A 234 1.47 0.76 -5.66
N SER A 235 0.72 1.83 -5.41
CA SER A 235 1.02 3.14 -6.00
C SER A 235 0.66 4.33 -5.12
N ASP A 236 0.10 4.09 -3.93
CA ASP A 236 -0.13 5.15 -2.95
C ASP A 236 1.14 5.36 -2.11
N ARG A 237 1.38 6.60 -1.67
CA ARG A 237 2.53 6.93 -0.82
C ARG A 237 2.60 6.13 0.49
N ILE A 238 1.46 5.71 1.01
CA ILE A 238 1.35 4.92 2.25
C ILE A 238 1.69 3.44 2.01
N ASP A 239 1.72 2.95 0.77
CA ASP A 239 1.84 1.53 0.48
C ASP A 239 3.19 0.94 0.90
N GLU A 240 4.29 1.66 0.71
CA GLU A 240 5.62 1.26 1.17
C GLU A 240 5.67 1.09 2.69
N TRP A 241 4.95 1.96 3.41
CA TRP A 241 4.81 1.84 4.85
C TRP A 241 3.92 0.65 5.23
N LEU A 242 2.83 0.45 4.49
CA LEU A 242 1.90 -0.65 4.68
C LEU A 242 2.59 -2.00 4.54
N VAL A 243 3.31 -2.27 3.45
CA VAL A 243 3.96 -3.58 3.21
C VAL A 243 5.08 -3.87 4.19
N GLY A 244 5.69 -2.84 4.78
CA GLY A 244 6.63 -3.01 5.91
C GLY A 244 5.97 -3.55 7.19
N HIS A 245 4.65 -3.43 7.33
CA HIS A 245 3.89 -3.90 8.51
C HIS A 245 2.94 -5.06 8.18
N LEU A 246 2.50 -5.16 6.92
CA LEU A 246 1.68 -6.23 6.38
C LEU A 246 2.57 -7.35 5.80
N VAL A 247 3.19 -8.11 6.70
CA VAL A 247 4.12 -9.21 6.35
C VAL A 247 3.40 -10.41 5.71
N ASP A 248 2.18 -10.69 6.13
CA ASP A 248 1.41 -11.88 5.75
C ASP A 248 -0.11 -11.61 5.78
N PHE A 249 -0.86 -12.42 5.03
CA PHE A 249 -2.32 -12.46 5.04
C PHE A 249 -2.81 -13.89 4.77
N ASP A 250 -3.74 -14.39 5.57
CA ASP A 250 -4.27 -15.77 5.50
C ASP A 250 -3.16 -16.85 5.40
N GLY A 251 -2.05 -16.64 6.11
CA GLY A 251 -0.89 -17.54 6.12
C GLY A 251 0.07 -17.42 4.94
N ASN A 252 -0.20 -16.55 3.96
CA ASN A 252 0.68 -16.32 2.81
C ASN A 252 1.51 -15.05 3.02
N SER A 253 2.83 -15.15 2.93
CA SER A 253 3.72 -14.00 3.08
C SER A 253 3.67 -13.09 1.84
N LEU A 254 3.80 -11.78 2.05
CA LEU A 254 3.92 -10.82 0.96
C LEU A 254 5.37 -10.73 0.47
N GLN A 255 5.59 -10.71 -0.85
CA GLN A 255 6.92 -10.57 -1.44
C GLN A 255 6.96 -9.47 -2.52
N ASP A 256 7.94 -8.59 -2.40
CA ASP A 256 8.24 -7.55 -3.38
C ASP A 256 8.90 -8.16 -4.63
N VAL A 257 8.29 -7.96 -5.78
CA VAL A 257 8.82 -8.41 -7.07
C VAL A 257 9.97 -7.54 -7.58
N ALA A 258 10.39 -6.49 -6.86
CA ALA A 258 11.58 -5.69 -7.16
C ALA A 258 12.75 -5.96 -6.19
N LYS A 259 12.61 -6.93 -5.27
CA LYS A 259 13.65 -7.24 -4.27
C LYS A 259 14.10 -8.70 -4.26
N GLY A 260 15.33 -8.90 -3.78
CA GLY A 260 15.94 -10.19 -3.46
C GLY A 260 16.07 -11.11 -4.68
N SER A 261 16.17 -12.41 -4.43
CA SER A 261 15.98 -13.43 -5.48
C SER A 261 14.50 -13.82 -5.57
N LEU A 262 14.01 -14.03 -6.80
CA LEU A 262 12.68 -14.59 -7.00
C LEU A 262 12.76 -16.11 -6.93
N ASP A 263 11.95 -16.70 -6.07
CA ASP A 263 11.81 -18.16 -5.97
C ASP A 263 10.55 -18.64 -6.70
N LEU A 264 10.18 -17.97 -7.80
CA LEU A 264 9.08 -18.38 -8.69
C LEU A 264 9.33 -19.72 -9.38
N ASP A 265 10.57 -20.21 -9.32
CA ASP A 265 11.06 -21.47 -9.87
C ASP A 265 11.47 -22.43 -8.75
N ALA A 266 10.88 -22.32 -7.56
CA ALA A 266 11.06 -23.25 -6.45
C ALA A 266 10.53 -24.64 -6.82
N GLY A 267 11.30 -25.40 -7.61
CA GLY A 267 10.93 -26.72 -8.13
C GLY A 267 11.21 -26.92 -9.62
N ASP A 268 11.49 -25.86 -10.38
CA ASP A 268 11.90 -25.94 -11.79
C ASP A 268 13.43 -25.99 -11.88
N GLU A 269 13.99 -27.20 -11.75
CA GLU A 269 15.44 -27.45 -11.86
C GLU A 269 15.99 -27.06 -13.24
N ASP A 270 15.16 -27.12 -14.29
CA ASP A 270 15.57 -26.81 -15.65
C ASP A 270 15.78 -25.30 -15.83
N ALA A 271 14.86 -24.46 -15.33
CA ALA A 271 15.00 -22.99 -15.37
C ALA A 271 16.22 -22.48 -14.57
N LYS A 272 16.49 -23.07 -13.40
CA LYS A 272 17.69 -22.75 -12.60
C LYS A 272 18.96 -23.15 -13.35
N ALA A 273 19.00 -24.34 -13.95
CA ALA A 273 20.14 -24.79 -14.74
C ALA A 273 20.38 -23.96 -16.00
N GLU A 274 19.33 -23.45 -16.67
CA GLU A 274 19.47 -22.54 -17.81
C GLU A 274 20.06 -21.18 -17.41
N THR A 275 19.66 -20.65 -16.25
CA THR A 275 20.24 -19.41 -15.72
C THR A 275 21.73 -19.58 -15.44
N GLU A 276 22.12 -20.64 -14.73
CA GLU A 276 23.53 -20.92 -14.41
C GLU A 276 24.39 -21.12 -15.67
N LYS A 277 23.85 -21.80 -16.69
CA LYS A 277 24.52 -21.94 -17.99
C LYS A 277 24.70 -20.59 -18.69
N SER A 278 23.68 -19.74 -18.64
CA SER A 278 23.73 -18.41 -19.24
C SER A 278 24.72 -17.49 -18.52
N GLU A 279 24.79 -17.55 -17.18
CA GLU A 279 25.80 -16.85 -16.38
C GLU A 279 27.21 -17.30 -16.75
N GLN A 280 27.44 -18.60 -16.92
CA GLN A 280 28.74 -19.13 -17.34
C GLN A 280 29.10 -18.69 -18.76
N ALA A 281 28.13 -18.73 -19.68
CA ALA A 281 28.34 -18.33 -21.07
C ALA A 281 28.63 -16.83 -21.22
N MET A 282 28.00 -15.99 -20.39
CA MET A 282 28.14 -14.53 -20.42
C MET A 282 29.06 -13.97 -19.33
N ALA A 283 29.87 -14.80 -18.67
CA ALA A 283 30.73 -14.37 -17.57
C ALA A 283 31.65 -13.20 -17.95
N GLY A 284 32.19 -13.22 -19.17
CA GLY A 284 33.03 -12.13 -19.70
C GLY A 284 32.26 -10.81 -19.89
N LEU A 285 31.00 -10.87 -20.33
CA LEU A 285 30.14 -9.69 -20.43
C LEU A 285 29.83 -9.11 -19.05
N LEU A 286 29.45 -9.98 -18.10
CA LEU A 286 29.11 -9.58 -16.73
C LEU A 286 30.28 -8.85 -16.05
N GLU A 287 31.50 -9.36 -16.21
CA GLU A 287 32.72 -8.73 -15.69
C GLU A 287 32.95 -7.35 -16.34
N ARG A 288 32.86 -7.25 -17.67
CA ARG A 288 33.02 -5.97 -18.39
C ARG A 288 31.98 -4.92 -17.98
N ILE A 289 30.72 -5.33 -17.78
CA ILE A 289 29.65 -4.42 -17.31
C ILE A 289 29.95 -3.99 -15.87
N LYS A 290 30.36 -4.93 -15.00
CA LYS A 290 30.69 -4.63 -13.61
C LYS A 290 31.86 -3.68 -13.49
N GLU A 291 32.90 -3.82 -14.31
CA GLU A 291 34.02 -2.87 -14.37
C GLU A 291 33.58 -1.45 -14.74
N GLU A 292 32.67 -1.29 -15.70
CA GLU A 292 32.18 0.03 -16.12
C GLU A 292 31.25 0.67 -15.07
N LEU A 293 30.51 -0.14 -14.31
CA LEU A 293 29.52 0.31 -13.34
C LEU A 293 29.93 0.09 -11.87
N ASP A 294 31.21 -0.16 -11.58
CA ASP A 294 31.65 -0.62 -10.25
C ASP A 294 31.28 0.35 -9.10
N GLU A 295 31.37 1.65 -9.39
CA GLU A 295 30.99 2.69 -8.46
C GLU A 295 29.47 2.83 -8.30
N THR A 296 28.67 2.26 -9.20
CA THR A 296 27.21 2.47 -9.28
C THR A 296 26.38 1.24 -8.85
N VAL A 297 26.89 0.03 -9.10
CA VAL A 297 26.15 -1.23 -8.85
C VAL A 297 26.88 -2.13 -7.86
N THR A 298 26.12 -2.88 -7.06
CA THR A 298 26.65 -3.88 -6.13
C THR A 298 27.20 -5.06 -6.91
N SER A 299 26.40 -5.60 -7.84
CA SER A 299 26.76 -6.73 -8.69
C SER A 299 25.98 -6.67 -10.02
N VAL A 300 26.41 -7.48 -10.99
CA VAL A 300 25.73 -7.68 -12.27
C VAL A 300 25.44 -9.17 -12.41
N LYS A 301 24.20 -9.54 -12.76
CA LYS A 301 23.75 -10.94 -12.83
C LYS A 301 22.84 -11.17 -14.04
N ILE A 302 22.65 -12.43 -14.43
CA ILE A 302 21.59 -12.77 -15.38
C ILE A 302 20.25 -12.77 -14.65
N SER A 303 19.25 -12.12 -15.24
CA SER A 303 17.91 -12.06 -14.66
C SER A 303 17.15 -13.36 -14.89
N GLN A 304 16.40 -13.78 -13.86
CA GLN A 304 15.33 -14.78 -13.97
C GLN A 304 13.95 -14.13 -14.16
N ARG A 305 13.88 -12.80 -14.11
CA ARG A 305 12.64 -12.03 -14.05
C ARG A 305 12.21 -11.47 -15.40
N LEU A 306 13.18 -11.29 -16.29
CA LEU A 306 13.03 -10.57 -17.55
C LEU A 306 12.77 -11.52 -18.71
N THR A 307 11.84 -11.14 -19.57
CA THR A 307 11.51 -11.90 -20.79
C THR A 307 11.59 -10.99 -22.01
N GLU A 308 11.07 -9.76 -21.92
CA GLU A 308 11.10 -8.76 -22.99
C GLU A 308 12.10 -7.63 -22.73
N SER A 309 12.32 -7.23 -21.48
CA SER A 309 13.22 -6.11 -21.19
C SER A 309 14.70 -6.52 -21.23
N PRO A 310 15.61 -5.61 -21.65
CA PRO A 310 17.04 -5.90 -21.71
C PRO A 310 17.68 -6.00 -20.32
N ALA A 311 17.20 -5.20 -19.36
CA ALA A 311 17.78 -5.13 -18.02
C ALA A 311 16.78 -4.53 -17.01
N CYS A 312 17.01 -4.83 -15.73
CA CYS A 312 16.32 -4.20 -14.60
C CYS A 312 17.25 -4.01 -13.41
N LEU A 313 16.77 -3.27 -12.41
CA LEU A 313 17.50 -3.02 -11.18
C LEU A 313 16.77 -3.66 -10.02
N VAL A 314 17.53 -4.34 -9.17
CA VAL A 314 17.01 -5.05 -8.00
C VAL A 314 17.74 -4.59 -6.76
N VAL A 315 17.01 -4.53 -5.66
CA VAL A 315 17.57 -4.25 -4.33
C VAL A 315 17.64 -5.56 -3.54
N GLU A 316 18.64 -5.73 -2.69
CA GLU A 316 18.72 -6.89 -1.78
C GLU A 316 17.47 -6.99 -0.88
N GLU A 317 17.17 -8.20 -0.40
CA GLU A 317 15.93 -8.48 0.36
C GLU A 317 15.83 -7.68 1.67
N ASP A 318 16.94 -7.58 2.41
CA ASP A 318 17.02 -6.85 3.68
C ASP A 318 17.14 -5.33 3.53
N GLU A 319 17.24 -4.84 2.30
CA GLU A 319 17.42 -3.42 2.02
C GLU A 319 16.10 -2.67 1.87
N MET A 320 16.15 -1.38 2.20
CA MET A 320 15.02 -0.49 2.06
C MET A 320 14.61 -0.35 0.58
N GLY A 321 13.30 -0.39 0.31
CA GLY A 321 12.77 -0.21 -1.04
C GLY A 321 13.12 1.17 -1.60
N MET A 322 13.23 1.28 -2.93
CA MET A 322 13.60 2.55 -3.57
C MET A 322 12.58 3.66 -3.33
N GLN A 323 11.29 3.34 -3.25
CA GLN A 323 10.27 4.34 -2.97
C GLN A 323 10.34 4.85 -1.53
N MET A 324 10.56 3.97 -0.55
CA MET A 324 10.79 4.39 0.84
C MET A 324 12.03 5.29 0.97
N ARG A 325 13.11 5.00 0.24
CA ARG A 325 14.30 5.88 0.15
C ARG A 325 13.92 7.30 -0.29
N ARG A 326 13.15 7.43 -1.37
CA ARG A 326 12.69 8.73 -1.87
C ARG A 326 11.83 9.47 -0.86
N ILE A 327 10.93 8.76 -0.17
CA ILE A 327 10.08 9.37 0.87
C ILE A 327 10.94 9.99 1.97
N LEU A 328 11.98 9.27 2.43
CA LEU A 328 12.89 9.76 3.46
C LEU A 328 13.76 10.94 2.97
N GLU A 329 14.29 10.88 1.75
CA GLU A 329 15.05 11.98 1.14
C GLU A 329 14.20 13.25 0.99
N GLN A 330 12.94 13.11 0.53
CA GLN A 330 12.00 14.22 0.43
C GLN A 330 11.61 14.80 1.80
N ALA A 331 11.64 13.97 2.85
CA ALA A 331 11.48 14.40 4.23
C ALA A 331 12.75 15.06 4.82
N GLY A 332 13.81 15.22 4.03
CA GLY A 332 15.07 15.83 4.44
C GLY A 332 15.93 14.93 5.34
N GLN A 333 15.64 13.63 5.40
CA GLN A 333 16.47 12.67 6.12
C GLN A 333 17.68 12.28 5.26
N ALA A 334 18.85 12.15 5.90
CA ALA A 334 20.01 11.59 5.25
C ALA A 334 19.81 10.08 5.09
N VAL A 335 19.61 9.63 3.86
CA VAL A 335 19.50 8.21 3.51
C VAL A 335 20.85 7.75 2.96
N PRO A 336 21.46 6.68 3.52
CA PRO A 336 22.68 6.12 2.96
C PRO A 336 22.48 5.72 1.50
N GLU A 337 23.48 6.02 0.67
CA GLU A 337 23.48 5.57 -0.71
C GLU A 337 23.40 4.04 -0.75
N SER A 338 22.54 3.52 -1.62
CA SER A 338 22.47 2.09 -1.86
C SER A 338 22.60 1.75 -3.32
N LYS A 339 23.57 0.89 -3.57
CA LYS A 339 23.85 0.36 -4.90
C LYS A 339 22.85 -0.75 -5.21
N ARG A 340 22.53 -0.89 -6.50
CA ARG A 340 21.58 -1.90 -6.99
C ARG A 340 22.32 -3.11 -7.54
N ILE A 341 21.63 -4.23 -7.63
CA ILE A 341 22.00 -5.34 -8.50
C ILE A 341 21.48 -5.01 -9.90
N PHE A 342 22.35 -5.03 -10.89
CA PHE A 342 21.97 -4.84 -12.28
C PHE A 342 21.75 -6.21 -12.94
N GLU A 343 20.50 -6.55 -13.18
CA GLU A 343 20.15 -7.81 -13.82
C GLU A 343 19.97 -7.60 -15.33
N ILE A 344 20.57 -8.47 -16.15
CA ILE A 344 20.48 -8.40 -17.62
C ILE A 344 19.77 -9.65 -18.17
N ASN A 345 19.03 -9.47 -19.25
CA ASN A 345 18.36 -10.55 -19.95
C ASN A 345 19.30 -11.19 -20.99
N ALA A 346 19.78 -12.40 -20.72
CA ALA A 346 20.73 -13.11 -21.57
C ALA A 346 20.24 -13.36 -23.00
N THR A 347 18.92 -13.38 -23.21
CA THR A 347 18.32 -13.66 -24.52
C THR A 347 17.99 -12.39 -25.31
N HIS A 348 18.03 -11.23 -24.67
CA HIS A 348 17.60 -9.99 -25.30
C HIS A 348 18.58 -9.54 -26.39
N PRO A 349 18.11 -9.16 -27.61
CA PRO A 349 18.99 -8.78 -28.72
C PRO A 349 19.97 -7.64 -28.40
N LEU A 350 19.57 -6.67 -27.57
CA LEU A 350 20.48 -5.59 -27.14
C LEU A 350 21.62 -6.11 -26.26
N VAL A 351 21.37 -7.12 -25.42
CA VAL A 351 22.38 -7.72 -24.53
C VAL A 351 23.35 -8.57 -25.34
N LEU A 352 22.83 -9.37 -26.28
CA LEU A 352 23.66 -10.13 -27.23
C LEU A 352 24.55 -9.20 -28.07
N ARG A 353 23.98 -8.09 -28.56
CA ARG A 353 24.75 -7.12 -29.35
C ARG A 353 25.81 -6.40 -28.52
N LEU A 354 25.54 -6.18 -27.23
CA LEU A 354 26.49 -5.60 -26.28
C LEU A 354 27.67 -6.54 -26.03
N ASP A 355 27.43 -7.84 -25.93
CA ASP A 355 28.48 -8.86 -25.77
C ASP A 355 29.47 -8.83 -26.96
N GLU A 356 28.93 -8.77 -28.17
CA GLU A 356 29.71 -8.73 -29.40
C GLU A 356 30.46 -7.40 -29.62
N GLU A 357 30.13 -6.33 -28.89
CA GLU A 357 30.71 -5.01 -29.11
C GLU A 357 32.19 -4.95 -28.70
N GLN A 358 33.05 -4.66 -29.67
CA GLN A 358 34.51 -4.63 -29.51
C GLN A 358 35.03 -3.21 -29.28
N ASP A 359 34.29 -2.19 -29.74
CA ASP A 359 34.65 -0.80 -29.46
C ASP A 359 34.32 -0.47 -28.00
N MET A 360 35.37 -0.22 -27.21
CA MET A 360 35.20 0.00 -25.78
C MET A 360 34.46 1.30 -25.44
N ASP A 361 34.56 2.36 -26.24
CA ASP A 361 33.86 3.61 -25.98
C ASP A 361 32.36 3.46 -26.29
N ARG A 362 32.05 2.72 -27.37
CA ARG A 362 30.68 2.35 -27.71
C ARG A 362 30.08 1.39 -26.69
N PHE A 363 30.82 0.37 -26.25
CA PHE A 363 30.41 -0.56 -25.20
C PHE A 363 30.02 0.19 -23.93
N LYS A 364 30.91 1.06 -23.42
CA LYS A 364 30.64 1.87 -22.22
C LYS A 364 29.40 2.74 -22.39
N SER A 365 29.23 3.32 -23.57
CA SER A 365 28.06 4.16 -23.86
C SER A 365 26.76 3.35 -23.87
N LEU A 366 26.75 2.17 -24.50
CA LEU A 366 25.59 1.28 -24.51
C LEU A 366 25.26 0.76 -23.10
N THR A 367 26.27 0.33 -22.34
CA THR A 367 26.10 -0.15 -20.96
C THR A 367 25.46 0.92 -20.07
N ARG A 368 25.93 2.17 -20.14
CA ARG A 368 25.33 3.28 -19.39
C ARG A 368 23.91 3.60 -19.84
N VAL A 369 23.62 3.56 -21.15
CA VAL A 369 22.24 3.75 -21.64
C VAL A 369 21.31 2.66 -21.12
N LEU A 370 21.72 1.40 -21.15
CA LEU A 370 20.91 0.30 -20.61
C LEU A 370 20.67 0.46 -19.11
N PHE A 371 21.70 0.86 -18.36
CA PHE A 371 21.57 1.15 -16.93
C PHE A 371 20.62 2.31 -16.65
N ASP A 372 20.77 3.44 -17.36
CA ASP A 372 19.89 4.61 -17.22
C ASP A 372 18.45 4.28 -17.63
N GLN A 373 18.23 3.45 -18.65
CA GLN A 373 16.91 2.97 -19.03
C GLN A 373 16.29 2.09 -17.93
N ALA A 374 17.08 1.22 -17.30
CA ALA A 374 16.61 0.41 -16.17
C ALA A 374 16.24 1.29 -14.96
N LEU A 375 17.02 2.34 -14.66
CA LEU A 375 16.66 3.36 -13.66
C LEU A 375 15.33 4.02 -13.97
N LEU A 376 15.12 4.46 -15.22
CA LEU A 376 13.87 5.08 -15.62
C LEU A 376 12.68 4.12 -15.54
N ALA A 377 12.89 2.83 -15.84
CA ALA A 377 11.85 1.80 -15.81
C ALA A 377 11.37 1.48 -14.39
N GLU A 378 12.25 1.50 -13.38
CA GLU A 378 11.85 1.44 -11.96
C GLU A 378 11.28 2.78 -11.43
N GLY A 379 11.21 3.80 -12.29
CA GLY A 379 10.71 5.14 -11.98
C GLY A 379 11.72 6.04 -11.28
N SER A 380 13.01 5.70 -11.26
CA SER A 380 14.08 6.52 -10.67
C SER A 380 14.39 7.75 -11.52
N GLN A 381 14.83 8.81 -10.84
CA GLN A 381 15.36 9.99 -11.49
C GLN A 381 16.83 9.76 -11.85
N LEU A 382 17.21 10.22 -13.03
CA LEU A 382 18.61 10.25 -13.43
C LEU A 382 19.33 11.39 -12.69
N SER A 383 20.53 11.11 -12.19
CA SER A 383 21.39 12.11 -11.56
C SER A 383 21.88 13.17 -12.56
N ASP A 384 22.11 12.76 -13.81
CA ASP A 384 22.44 13.64 -14.93
C ASP A 384 21.65 13.28 -16.20
N PRO A 385 20.41 13.81 -16.33
CA PRO A 385 19.59 13.59 -17.51
C PRO A 385 20.23 14.13 -18.80
N ALA A 386 21.07 15.16 -18.72
CA ALA A 386 21.70 15.77 -19.89
C ALA A 386 22.75 14.83 -20.50
N SER A 387 23.58 14.21 -19.64
CA SER A 387 24.55 13.19 -20.08
C SER A 387 23.87 11.98 -20.72
N TYR A 388 22.73 11.52 -20.18
CA TYR A 388 21.95 10.44 -20.79
C TYR A 388 21.48 10.81 -22.21
N VAL A 389 20.86 11.99 -22.36
CA VAL A 389 20.38 12.46 -23.68
C VAL A 389 21.53 12.64 -24.67
N GLN A 390 22.65 13.20 -24.23
CA GLN A 390 23.81 13.38 -25.09
C GLN A 390 24.36 12.03 -25.59
N ARG A 391 24.46 11.04 -24.69
CA ARG A 391 24.93 9.69 -25.02
C ARG A 391 23.98 8.99 -25.98
N LEU A 392 22.68 9.10 -25.76
CA LEU A 392 21.66 8.55 -26.65
C LEU A 392 21.72 9.19 -28.04
N ASN A 393 21.83 10.52 -28.11
CA ASN A 393 21.94 11.24 -29.37
C ASN A 393 23.20 10.83 -30.16
N GLN A 394 24.33 10.65 -29.49
CA GLN A 394 25.55 10.19 -30.14
C GLN A 394 25.37 8.80 -30.74
N LEU A 395 24.80 7.85 -29.97
CA LEU A 395 24.53 6.49 -30.46
C LEU A 395 23.57 6.50 -31.65
N LEU A 396 22.55 7.37 -31.65
CA LEU A 396 21.63 7.52 -32.78
C LEU A 396 22.30 8.09 -34.03
N LEU A 397 23.22 9.04 -33.88
CA LEU A 397 24.00 9.58 -35.00
C LEU A 397 24.92 8.51 -35.59
N ASP A 398 25.55 7.69 -34.74
CA ASP A 398 26.45 6.61 -35.16
C ASP A 398 25.72 5.51 -35.96
N LEU A 399 24.39 5.39 -35.80
CA LEU A 399 23.55 4.51 -36.63
C LEU A 399 23.31 5.06 -38.04
N THR A 400 23.43 6.37 -38.25
CA THR A 400 23.20 7.02 -39.55
C THR A 400 24.46 7.10 -40.42
N THR A 401 25.62 6.85 -39.82
CA THR A 401 26.94 6.88 -40.47
C THR A 401 27.47 5.49 -40.85
N GLN A 402 26.72 4.42 -40.54
CA GLN A 402 26.89 3.07 -41.10
C GLN A 402 25.98 2.90 -42.31
#